data_AF-A0A7J3I944-F1
#
_entry.id   AF-A0A7J3I944-F1
#
_cell.length_a   1.000
_cell.length_b   1.000
_cell.length_c   1.000
_cell.angle_alpha   90.00
_cell.angle_beta   90.00
_cell.angle_gamma   90.00
#
_symmetry.space_group_name_H-M   'P 1'
#
loop_
_entity.id
_entity.type
_entity.pdbx_description
1 polymer ?
#
loop_
_entity_poly.entity_id
_entity_poly.type
_entity_poly.pdbx_seq_one_letter_code
_entity_poly.pdbx_strand_id
1 'polypeptide(L)'
;MMCMARRRSKWRRTTAIVKKMMQEARKARAYESLRQCPVCGNPHSLSIDVNEDKVSGRKSAFIRCASCGFEYTMDSLPPIADVFWVYSKLLDNIHGASIQSRPVHEGVTEGAKEEVGEEGEELNIEIEKYSE
;
A
#
# COMPACT_ATOMS: atom_id res chain seq x y z
N MET A 1 56.33 14.56 -3.60
CA MET A 1 55.48 13.45 -4.08
C MET A 1 54.32 13.22 -3.11
N MET A 2 53.10 13.64 -3.43
CA MET A 2 51.92 13.33 -2.60
C MET A 2 51.44 11.90 -2.92
N CYS A 3 51.48 11.02 -1.91
CA CYS A 3 51.00 9.64 -2.02
C CYS A 3 49.56 9.55 -2.55
N MET A 4 49.39 9.04 -3.76
CA MET A 4 48.12 8.77 -4.44
C MET A 4 47.14 7.91 -3.61
N ALA A 5 47.65 7.12 -2.65
CA ALA A 5 46.86 6.24 -1.80
C ALA A 5 45.91 6.99 -0.84
N ARG A 6 46.31 8.17 -0.32
CA ARG A 6 45.47 8.95 0.62
C ARG A 6 44.26 9.61 -0.04
N ARG A 7 44.32 9.91 -1.34
CA ARG A 7 43.17 10.49 -2.08
C ARG A 7 42.08 9.46 -2.34
N ARG A 8 42.45 8.20 -2.60
CA ARG A 8 41.50 7.10 -2.85
C ARG A 8 40.65 6.75 -1.62
N SER A 9 41.19 6.89 -0.39
CA SER A 9 40.42 6.59 0.83
C SER A 9 39.37 7.65 1.15
N LYS A 10 39.66 8.94 0.91
CA LYS A 10 38.71 10.05 1.10
C LYS A 10 37.52 9.94 0.13
N TRP A 11 37.79 9.57 -1.13
CA TRP A 11 36.76 9.37 -2.16
C TRP A 11 35.81 8.21 -1.84
N ARG A 12 36.31 7.09 -1.32
CA ARG A 12 35.46 5.94 -0.91
C ARG A 12 34.51 6.30 0.25
N ARG A 13 34.95 7.14 1.18
CA ARG A 13 34.09 7.61 2.29
C ARG A 13 33.00 8.53 1.78
N THR A 14 33.32 9.47 0.88
CA THR A 14 32.32 10.39 0.32
C THR A 14 31.31 9.67 -0.55
N THR A 15 31.72 8.70 -1.38
CA THR A 15 30.76 7.92 -2.19
C THR A 15 29.85 7.04 -1.35
N ALA A 16 30.34 6.47 -0.25
CA ALA A 16 29.50 5.72 0.69
C ALA A 16 28.42 6.62 1.33
N ILE A 17 28.78 7.84 1.74
CA ILE A 17 27.84 8.82 2.29
C ILE A 17 26.80 9.21 1.24
N VAL A 18 27.23 9.59 0.03
CA VAL A 18 26.31 9.96 -1.07
C VAL A 18 25.37 8.81 -1.42
N LYS A 19 25.88 7.56 -1.46
CA LYS A 19 25.07 6.37 -1.71
C LYS A 19 24.00 6.19 -0.63
N LYS A 20 24.33 6.40 0.64
CA LYS A 20 23.38 6.35 1.75
C LYS A 20 22.32 7.44 1.62
N MET A 21 22.71 8.67 1.34
CA MET A 21 21.77 9.79 1.12
C MET A 21 20.84 9.54 -0.07
N MET A 22 21.36 9.02 -1.19
CA MET A 22 20.54 8.66 -2.35
C MET A 22 19.56 7.53 -2.03
N GLN A 23 19.96 6.55 -1.21
CA GLN A 23 19.07 5.48 -0.76
C GLN A 23 17.94 6.03 0.13
N GLU A 24 18.25 6.93 1.06
CA GLU A 24 17.26 7.59 1.91
C GLU A 24 16.29 8.45 1.08
N ALA A 25 16.81 9.20 0.09
CA ALA A 25 15.97 9.98 -0.83
C ALA A 25 15.04 9.09 -1.68
N ARG A 26 15.51 7.91 -2.13
CA ARG A 26 14.66 6.95 -2.84
C ARG A 26 13.56 6.39 -1.95
N LYS A 27 13.87 6.08 -0.68
CA LYS A 27 12.88 5.64 0.30
C LYS A 27 11.83 6.73 0.52
N ALA A 28 12.24 7.98 0.74
CA ALA A 28 11.31 9.09 0.94
C ALA A 28 10.34 9.27 -0.24
N ARG A 29 10.84 9.19 -1.48
CA ARG A 29 10.00 9.26 -2.69
C ARG A 29 9.01 8.09 -2.78
N ALA A 30 9.42 6.90 -2.39
CA ALA A 30 8.52 5.74 -2.35
C ALA A 30 7.39 5.98 -1.33
N TYR A 31 7.70 6.47 -0.13
CA TYR A 31 6.67 6.81 0.86
C TYR A 31 5.74 7.94 0.40
N GLU A 32 6.24 8.92 -0.35
CA GLU A 32 5.41 9.98 -0.92
C GLU A 32 4.38 9.43 -1.92
N SER A 33 4.76 8.45 -2.74
CA SER A 33 3.85 7.81 -3.70
C SER A 33 2.71 7.02 -3.04
N LEU A 34 2.86 6.60 -1.79
CA LEU A 34 1.80 5.96 -1.01
C LEU A 34 0.69 6.92 -0.58
N ARG A 35 0.88 8.23 -0.75
CA ARG A 35 -0.09 9.26 -0.39
C ARG A 35 -1.01 9.66 -1.55
N GLN A 36 -0.89 9.00 -2.70
CA GLN A 36 -1.77 9.24 -3.83
C GLN A 36 -3.07 8.46 -3.64
N CYS A 37 -4.22 9.14 -3.74
CA CYS A 37 -5.50 8.45 -3.68
C CYS A 37 -5.73 7.66 -4.99
N PRO A 38 -6.01 6.35 -4.93
CA PRO A 38 -6.29 5.55 -6.12
C PRO A 38 -7.63 5.89 -6.80
N VAL A 39 -8.56 6.52 -6.07
CA VAL A 39 -9.89 6.88 -6.60
C VAL A 39 -9.87 8.22 -7.34
N CYS A 40 -9.29 9.26 -6.73
CA CYS A 40 -9.29 10.62 -7.31
C CYS A 40 -7.94 11.07 -7.87
N GLY A 41 -6.86 10.30 -7.69
CA GLY A 41 -5.53 10.60 -8.20
C GLY A 41 -4.77 11.72 -7.49
N ASN A 42 -5.37 12.38 -6.49
CA ASN A 42 -4.75 13.51 -5.79
C ASN A 42 -3.52 13.06 -4.97
N PRO A 43 -2.31 13.59 -5.25
CA PRO A 43 -1.13 13.33 -4.44
C PRO A 43 -1.27 14.07 -3.10
N HIS A 44 -0.92 13.41 -1.99
CA HIS A 44 -0.97 13.93 -0.60
C HIS A 44 -2.35 14.03 0.05
N SER A 45 -3.40 13.50 -0.57
CA SER A 45 -4.76 13.52 0.00
C SER A 45 -5.10 12.28 0.84
N LEU A 46 -4.31 11.22 0.75
CA LEU A 46 -4.56 9.93 1.40
C LEU A 46 -3.83 9.85 2.75
N SER A 47 -4.58 9.60 3.81
CA SER A 47 -4.08 9.29 5.15
C SER A 47 -4.35 7.82 5.48
N ILE A 48 -3.34 7.15 6.03
CA ILE A 48 -3.40 5.74 6.42
C ILE A 48 -2.95 5.66 7.88
N ASP A 49 -3.87 5.32 8.77
CA ASP A 49 -3.65 5.17 10.20
C ASP A 49 -3.69 3.69 10.57
N VAL A 50 -2.56 3.14 11.00
CA VAL A 50 -2.45 1.74 11.43
C VAL A 50 -2.46 1.68 12.95
N ASN A 51 -3.52 1.14 13.52
CA ASN A 51 -3.67 0.92 14.95
C ASN A 51 -3.30 -0.53 15.30
N GLU A 52 -2.61 -0.70 16.42
CA GLU A 52 -2.26 -2.02 16.94
C GLU A 52 -3.02 -2.30 18.22
N ASP A 53 -3.81 -3.38 18.21
CA ASP A 53 -4.53 -3.83 19.38
C ASP A 53 -3.59 -4.59 20.30
N LYS A 54 -3.26 -3.97 21.44
CA LYS A 54 -2.34 -4.52 22.44
C LYS A 54 -2.77 -5.87 23.03
N VAL A 55 -4.05 -6.22 22.91
CA VAL A 55 -4.64 -7.43 23.51
C VAL A 55 -4.59 -8.61 22.54
N SER A 56 -4.87 -8.38 21.25
CA SER A 56 -4.93 -9.43 20.24
C SER A 56 -3.63 -9.56 19.42
N GLY A 57 -2.75 -8.56 19.48
CA GLY A 57 -1.56 -8.46 18.63
C GLY A 57 -1.89 -8.28 17.15
N ARG A 58 -3.16 -8.05 16.82
CA ARG A 58 -3.62 -7.77 15.46
C ARG A 58 -3.58 -6.28 15.21
N LYS A 59 -3.37 -5.91 13.96
CA LYS A 59 -3.43 -4.52 13.52
C LYS A 59 -4.74 -4.26 12.78
N SER A 60 -5.23 -3.04 12.87
CA SER A 60 -6.30 -2.51 12.03
C SER A 60 -5.78 -1.27 11.30
N ALA A 61 -6.25 -1.03 10.08
CA ALA A 61 -5.87 0.16 9.32
C ALA A 61 -7.11 0.91 8.88
N PHE A 62 -7.11 2.21 9.14
CA PHE A 62 -8.11 3.15 8.66
C PHE A 62 -7.49 4.00 7.55
N ILE A 63 -8.13 4.00 6.40
CA ILE A 63 -7.68 4.71 5.21
C ILE A 63 -8.73 5.76 4.87
N ARG A 64 -8.30 7.00 4.71
CA ARG A 64 -9.16 8.13 4.38
C ARG A 64 -8.53 9.00 3.31
N CYS A 65 -9.34 9.47 2.36
CA CYS A 65 -8.95 10.53 1.44
C CYS A 65 -9.66 11.84 1.81
N ALA A 66 -8.88 12.90 2.06
CA ALA A 66 -9.44 14.22 2.35
C ALA A 66 -10.07 14.90 1.14
N SER A 67 -9.70 14.51 -0.09
CA SER A 67 -10.16 15.18 -1.32
C SER A 67 -11.47 14.62 -1.86
N CYS A 68 -11.64 13.30 -1.92
CA CYS A 68 -12.85 12.67 -2.45
C CYS A 68 -13.75 12.03 -1.39
N GLY A 69 -13.33 12.03 -0.11
CA GLY A 69 -14.09 11.41 0.98
C GLY A 69 -14.10 9.88 0.95
N PHE A 70 -13.16 9.26 0.23
CA PHE A 70 -13.01 7.81 0.24
C PHE A 70 -12.59 7.34 1.63
N GLU A 71 -13.32 6.37 2.18
CA GLU A 71 -13.02 5.73 3.46
C GLU A 71 -12.99 4.22 3.28
N TYR A 72 -11.99 3.58 3.87
CA TYR A 72 -11.83 2.14 3.84
C TYR A 72 -11.14 1.66 5.10
N THR A 73 -11.66 0.58 5.68
CA THR A 73 -11.13 -0.01 6.90
C THR A 73 -10.71 -1.44 6.61
N MET A 74 -9.53 -1.81 7.08
CA MET A 74 -9.04 -3.19 7.05
C MET A 74 -8.81 -3.68 8.47
N ASP A 75 -9.58 -4.70 8.83
CA ASP A 75 -9.47 -5.37 10.13
C ASP A 75 -8.55 -6.59 10.04
N SER A 76 -7.97 -6.99 11.16
CA SER A 76 -7.20 -8.23 11.30
C SER A 76 -5.95 -8.33 10.39
N LEU A 77 -5.19 -7.24 10.29
CA LEU A 77 -3.91 -7.20 9.59
C LEU A 77 -2.83 -8.00 10.33
N PRO A 78 -1.89 -8.62 9.60
CA PRO A 78 -0.76 -9.29 10.20
C PRO A 78 0.13 -8.29 10.97
N PRO A 79 0.83 -8.71 12.03
CA PRO A 79 1.65 -7.81 12.85
C PRO A 79 2.81 -7.17 12.08
N ILE A 80 3.26 -7.79 10.99
CA ILE A 80 4.32 -7.30 10.10
C ILE A 80 3.79 -6.23 9.11
N ALA A 81 2.47 -6.03 9.03
CA ALA A 81 1.88 -5.04 8.14
C ALA A 81 2.38 -3.62 8.47
N ASP A 82 2.88 -2.96 7.44
CA ASP A 82 3.28 -1.56 7.43
C ASP A 82 2.39 -0.78 6.43
N VAL A 83 2.46 0.54 6.45
CA VAL A 83 1.68 1.44 5.59
C VAL A 83 1.80 1.07 4.11
N PHE A 84 2.98 0.66 3.65
CA PHE A 84 3.19 0.21 2.28
C PHE A 84 2.35 -1.02 1.94
N TRP A 85 2.33 -2.01 2.83
CA TRP A 85 1.58 -3.26 2.65
C TRP A 85 0.08 -2.98 2.58
N VAL A 86 -0.40 -2.12 3.49
CA VAL A 86 -1.79 -1.65 3.56
C VAL A 86 -2.20 -0.96 2.25
N TYR A 87 -1.34 -0.08 1.73
CA TYR A 87 -1.60 0.59 0.45
C TYR A 87 -1.60 -0.37 -0.74
N SER A 88 -0.66 -1.32 -0.80
CA SER A 88 -0.66 -2.35 -1.86
C SER A 88 -1.94 -3.18 -1.84
N LYS A 89 -2.41 -3.60 -0.65
CA LYS A 89 -3.69 -4.32 -0.52
C LYS A 89 -4.90 -3.49 -0.89
N LEU A 90 -4.89 -2.20 -0.58
CA LEU A 90 -5.92 -1.30 -1.06
C LEU A 90 -5.99 -1.29 -2.60
N LEU A 91 -4.85 -1.18 -3.29
CA LEU A 91 -4.80 -1.19 -4.75
C LEU A 91 -5.32 -2.51 -5.33
N ASP A 92 -4.90 -3.64 -4.76
CA ASP A 92 -5.40 -4.97 -5.15
C ASP A 92 -6.93 -5.04 -5.00
N ASN A 93 -7.48 -4.54 -3.91
CA ASN A 93 -8.92 -4.59 -3.64
C ASN A 93 -9.74 -3.66 -4.54
N ILE A 94 -9.18 -2.51 -4.94
CA ILE A 94 -9.84 -1.58 -5.87
C ILE A 94 -9.87 -2.20 -7.27
N HIS A 95 -8.75 -2.76 -7.74
CA HIS A 95 -8.69 -3.38 -9.07
C HIS A 95 -9.42 -4.74 -9.12
N GLY A 96 -9.47 -5.46 -8.01
CA GLY A 96 -10.11 -6.78 -7.87
C GLY A 96 -11.63 -6.76 -7.68
N ALA A 97 -12.29 -5.61 -7.78
CA ALA A 97 -13.75 -5.43 -7.64
C ALA A 97 -14.37 -5.77 -6.27
N SER A 98 -13.59 -5.78 -5.18
CA SER A 98 -14.10 -6.07 -3.83
C SER A 98 -14.52 -4.83 -3.03
N ILE A 99 -14.24 -3.63 -3.51
CA ILE A 99 -14.59 -2.38 -2.82
C ILE A 99 -15.81 -1.73 -3.46
N GLN A 100 -16.98 -1.93 -2.85
CA GLN A 100 -18.08 -0.98 -3.00
C GLN A 100 -17.78 0.21 -2.10
N SER A 101 -17.13 1.24 -2.65
CA SER A 101 -16.99 2.52 -1.94
C SER A 101 -18.40 3.04 -1.69
N ARG A 102 -18.90 2.95 -0.45
CA ARG A 102 -20.13 3.63 -0.08
C ARG A 102 -19.79 5.12 0.03
N PRO A 103 -20.31 5.99 -0.86
CA PRO A 103 -20.22 7.42 -0.61
C PRO A 103 -21.02 7.70 0.66
N VAL A 104 -20.38 8.34 1.65
CA VAL A 104 -21.05 8.71 2.89
C VAL A 104 -22.07 9.81 2.57
N HIS A 105 -23.32 9.39 2.35
CA HIS A 105 -24.52 10.21 2.56
C HIS A 105 -25.38 9.49 3.61
N GLU A 106 -25.33 10.06 4.82
CA GLU A 106 -26.24 9.97 5.98
C GLU A 106 -27.23 8.79 6.11
N GLY A 107 -27.05 8.01 7.19
CA GLY A 107 -28.18 7.50 7.98
C GLY A 107 -28.37 5.98 8.09
N VAL A 108 -28.56 5.53 9.35
CA VAL A 108 -29.38 4.37 9.79
C VAL A 108 -28.68 2.99 9.96
N THR A 109 -28.40 2.70 11.25
CA THR A 109 -28.49 1.46 12.06
C THR A 109 -28.20 0.06 11.50
N GLU A 110 -27.38 -0.66 12.29
CA GLU A 110 -27.49 -2.07 12.75
C GLU A 110 -27.53 -3.23 11.75
N GLY A 111 -26.76 -4.29 12.06
CA GLY A 111 -27.13 -5.66 11.67
C GLY A 111 -25.97 -6.58 11.28
N ALA A 112 -25.61 -7.49 12.19
CA ALA A 112 -24.64 -8.56 12.04
C ALA A 112 -25.12 -9.75 11.15
N LYS A 113 -24.15 -10.52 10.61
CA LYS A 113 -24.07 -12.01 10.48
C LYS A 113 -23.04 -12.39 9.40
N GLU A 114 -21.93 -13.03 9.75
CA GLU A 114 -21.69 -14.50 9.87
C GLU A 114 -21.54 -15.25 8.52
N GLU A 115 -20.27 -15.63 8.26
CA GLU A 115 -19.72 -16.96 7.89
C GLU A 115 -19.97 -17.69 6.55
N VAL A 116 -18.91 -18.45 6.18
CA VAL A 116 -18.81 -19.64 5.30
C VAL A 116 -18.85 -19.34 3.78
N GLY A 117 -18.04 -19.92 2.88
CA GLY A 117 -17.06 -21.01 2.86
C GLY A 117 -16.66 -21.26 1.40
N GLU A 118 -15.68 -22.14 1.20
CA GLU A 118 -14.99 -22.52 -0.04
C GLU A 118 -15.88 -22.87 -1.25
N GLU A 119 -15.40 -22.63 -2.47
CA GLU A 119 -14.94 -23.66 -3.44
C GLU A 119 -14.66 -23.03 -4.81
N GLY A 120 -13.66 -23.59 -5.51
CA GLY A 120 -13.13 -23.08 -6.77
C GLY A 120 -13.90 -23.54 -8.01
N GLU A 121 -13.70 -22.81 -9.11
CA GLU A 121 -13.98 -23.30 -10.46
C GLU A 121 -12.92 -22.76 -11.42
N GLU A 122 -12.05 -23.67 -11.87
CA GLU A 122 -11.19 -23.49 -13.04
C GLU A 122 -12.05 -23.56 -14.30
N LEU A 123 -11.99 -22.55 -15.17
CA LEU A 123 -12.48 -22.67 -16.54
C LEU A 123 -11.38 -22.32 -17.54
N ASN A 124 -10.82 -23.39 -18.10
CA ASN A 124 -10.09 -23.42 -19.36
C ASN A 124 -10.92 -22.76 -20.45
N ILE A 125 -10.33 -21.80 -21.16
CA ILE A 125 -10.84 -21.36 -22.46
C ILE A 125 -9.85 -21.83 -23.51
N GLU A 126 -10.31 -22.79 -24.32
CA GLU A 126 -9.64 -23.36 -25.46
C GLU A 126 -9.42 -22.31 -26.56
N ILE A 127 -8.30 -22.49 -27.25
CA ILE A 127 -7.82 -21.71 -28.39
C ILE A 127 -8.68 -22.04 -29.60
N GLU A 128 -9.51 -21.10 -30.05
CA GLU A 128 -10.09 -21.18 -31.40
C GLU A 128 -9.15 -20.58 -32.45
N LYS A 129 -8.73 -21.48 -33.34
CA LYS A 129 -8.16 -21.21 -34.67
C LYS A 129 -8.99 -20.17 -35.41
N TYR A 130 -8.34 -19.11 -35.89
CA TYR A 130 -8.77 -18.48 -37.15
C TYR A 130 -7.88 -19.00 -38.27
N SER A 131 -8.51 -19.76 -39.15
CA SER A 131 -8.04 -20.05 -40.50
C SER A 131 -8.80 -19.09 -41.41
N GLU A 132 -8.10 -18.23 -42.12
CA GLU A 132 -8.45 -17.74 -43.46
C GLU A 132 -7.22 -17.04 -44.07
#